data_AF-A0A6A6XHN5-F1
#
_entry.id   AF-A0A6A6XHN5-F1
#
_cell.length_a   1.000
_cell.length_b   1.000
_cell.length_c   1.000
_cell.angle_alpha   90.00
_cell.angle_beta   90.00
_cell.angle_gamma   90.00
#
_symmetry.space_group_name_H-M   'P 1'
#
loop_
_entity.id
_entity.type
_entity.pdbx_description
1 polymer ?
#
loop_
_entity_poly.entity_id
_entity_poly.type
_entity_poly.pdbx_seq_one_letter_code
_entity_poly.pdbx_strand_id
1 'polypeptide(L)'
;EWLNTCKTSHTTCEAIDETRNPEYYPMGLLDIGNRKSSTIRLIITEFERLPDMCRYATLSHCWGANPLFLALSKANVNLLRQFIPPEGLPKSFVEAIQICRRLGVRYLWIDSLCILQSRPGSQEDRLVHAAKMDTIYANCELNL
;
A
#
# COMPACT_ATOMS: atom_id res chain seq x y z
N GLU A 1 -13.90 -13.12 9.94
CA GLU A 1 -14.27 -13.06 11.37
C GLU A 1 -13.14 -12.50 12.24
N TRP A 2 -11.89 -12.96 12.13
CA TRP A 2 -10.77 -12.49 12.97
C TRP A 2 -10.54 -10.96 13.02
N LEU A 3 -10.53 -10.27 11.86
CA LEU A 3 -10.24 -8.83 11.82
C LEU A 3 -11.34 -8.02 12.51
N ASN A 4 -12.59 -8.45 12.38
CA ASN A 4 -13.70 -7.80 13.06
C ASN A 4 -13.60 -8.02 14.58
N THR A 5 -13.33 -9.26 15.01
CA THR A 5 -13.09 -9.57 16.43
C THR A 5 -11.96 -8.73 17.02
N CYS A 6 -10.85 -8.56 16.28
CA CYS A 6 -9.73 -7.72 16.71
C CYS A 6 -10.19 -6.28 17.01
N LYS A 7 -10.98 -5.68 16.11
CA LYS A 7 -11.48 -4.31 16.25
C LYS A 7 -12.49 -4.13 17.38
N THR A 8 -13.33 -5.14 17.62
CA THR A 8 -14.48 -5.01 18.52
C THR A 8 -14.24 -5.57 19.92
N SER A 9 -13.16 -6.33 20.11
CA SER A 9 -13.00 -7.15 21.32
C SER A 9 -11.62 -7.07 21.96
N HIS A 10 -10.62 -6.48 21.31
CA HIS A 10 -9.29 -6.28 21.89
C HIS A 10 -9.07 -4.79 22.19
N THR A 11 -9.17 -4.42 23.47
CA THR A 11 -8.97 -3.04 23.95
C THR A 11 -7.59 -2.48 23.57
N THR A 12 -6.54 -3.30 23.56
CA THR A 12 -5.21 -2.86 23.10
C THR A 12 -5.19 -2.49 21.62
N CYS A 13 -5.91 -3.25 20.78
CA CYS A 13 -5.97 -2.99 19.34
C CYS A 13 -6.84 -1.77 19.02
N GLU A 14 -7.93 -1.59 19.77
CA GLU A 14 -8.77 -0.39 19.72
C GLU A 14 -7.99 0.87 20.10
N ALA A 15 -7.25 0.84 21.21
CA ALA A 15 -6.41 1.97 21.63
C ALA A 15 -5.32 2.33 20.60
N ILE A 16 -4.76 1.33 19.90
CA ILE A 16 -3.82 1.58 18.79
C ILE A 16 -4.53 2.22 17.59
N ASP A 17 -5.76 1.81 17.26
CA ASP A 17 -6.56 2.41 16.18
C ASP A 17 -6.82 3.91 16.45
N GLU A 18 -7.06 4.28 17.72
CA GLU A 18 -7.25 5.69 18.15
C GLU A 18 -5.98 6.54 18.01
N THR A 19 -4.79 5.95 18.09
CA THR A 19 -3.52 6.69 17.93
C THR A 19 -3.17 6.98 16.48
N ARG A 20 -3.92 6.44 15.51
CA ARG A 20 -3.67 6.70 14.09
C ARG A 20 -3.99 8.15 13.75
N ASN A 21 -3.14 8.76 12.95
CA ASN A 21 -3.40 10.07 12.38
C ASN A 21 -4.30 9.90 11.14
N PRO A 22 -5.59 10.31 11.19
CA PRO A 22 -6.51 10.15 10.07
C PRO A 22 -6.18 11.04 8.86
N GLU A 23 -5.30 12.03 9.04
CA GLU A 23 -4.84 12.95 8.01
C GLU A 23 -3.53 12.49 7.35
N TYR A 24 -2.84 11.49 7.93
CA TYR A 24 -1.59 11.01 7.38
C TYR A 24 -1.80 9.90 6.35
N TYR A 25 -1.24 10.11 5.15
CA TYR A 25 -1.18 9.10 4.10
C TYR A 25 0.23 9.00 3.51
N PRO A 26 0.68 7.80 3.11
CA PRO A 26 1.88 7.68 2.28
C PRO A 26 1.70 8.44 0.96
N MET A 27 2.81 8.79 0.33
CA MET A 27 2.81 9.53 -0.95
C MET A 27 2.13 8.76 -2.09
N GLY A 28 2.11 7.42 -2.01
CA GLY A 28 1.50 6.55 -2.99
C GLY A 28 0.64 5.48 -2.34
N LEU A 29 -0.49 5.13 -2.94
CA LEU A 29 -1.34 4.00 -2.57
C LEU A 29 -1.87 3.31 -3.81
N LEU A 30 -2.04 1.99 -3.76
CA LEU A 30 -2.78 1.27 -4.78
C LEU A 30 -4.27 1.33 -4.46
N ASP A 31 -5.07 1.84 -5.39
CA ASP A 31 -6.51 1.64 -5.38
C ASP A 31 -6.80 0.29 -6.04
N ILE A 32 -7.10 -0.70 -5.20
CA ILE A 32 -7.40 -2.06 -5.63
C ILE A 32 -8.91 -2.28 -5.78
N GLY A 33 -9.73 -1.25 -5.56
CA GLY A 33 -11.18 -1.31 -5.65
C GLY A 33 -11.82 -2.28 -4.65
N ASN A 34 -12.96 -2.84 -5.04
CA ASN A 34 -13.75 -3.77 -4.23
C ASN A 34 -13.66 -5.20 -4.75
N ARG A 35 -14.42 -6.13 -4.16
CA ARG A 35 -14.44 -7.57 -4.52
C ARG A 35 -14.76 -7.85 -5.99
N LYS A 36 -15.45 -6.93 -6.68
CA LYS A 36 -15.83 -7.05 -8.10
C LYS A 36 -14.91 -6.25 -9.04
N SER A 37 -13.96 -5.48 -8.49
CA SER A 37 -13.06 -4.66 -9.30
C SER A 37 -12.03 -5.52 -10.03
N SER A 38 -11.88 -5.27 -11.33
CA SER A 38 -10.81 -5.83 -12.16
C SER A 38 -9.62 -4.88 -12.28
N THR A 39 -9.78 -3.62 -11.88
CA THR A 39 -8.76 -2.58 -12.03
C THR A 39 -7.95 -2.40 -10.75
N ILE A 40 -6.67 -2.11 -10.96
CA ILE A 40 -5.72 -1.68 -9.94
C ILE A 40 -5.02 -0.46 -10.52
N ARG A 41 -4.80 0.58 -9.71
CA ARG A 41 -4.05 1.77 -10.14
C ARG A 41 -3.30 2.40 -8.98
N LEU A 42 -2.24 3.13 -9.29
CA LEU A 42 -1.51 3.96 -8.34
C LEU A 42 -2.23 5.31 -8.14
N ILE A 43 -2.44 5.69 -6.90
CA ILE A 43 -2.84 7.04 -6.48
C ILE A 43 -1.59 7.72 -5.91
N ILE A 44 -1.34 8.96 -6.33
CA ILE A 44 -0.36 9.83 -5.69
C ILE A 44 -1.12 10.84 -4.84
N THR A 45 -0.95 10.78 -3.52
CA THR A 45 -1.79 11.50 -2.54
C THR A 45 -1.57 13.01 -2.57
N GLU A 46 -0.43 13.47 -3.10
CA GLU A 46 -0.18 14.89 -3.38
C GLU A 46 -1.10 15.47 -4.47
N PHE A 47 -1.48 14.64 -5.46
CA PHE A 47 -2.27 15.09 -6.62
C PHE A 47 -3.73 14.63 -6.60
N GLU A 48 -4.07 13.70 -5.71
CA GLU A 48 -5.38 13.07 -5.65
C GLU A 48 -5.83 12.97 -4.19
N ARG A 49 -6.94 13.64 -3.86
CA ARG A 49 -7.54 13.59 -2.53
C ARG A 49 -8.19 12.23 -2.29
N LEU A 50 -7.81 11.58 -1.20
CA LEU A 50 -8.44 10.36 -0.72
C LEU A 50 -9.76 10.68 0.01
N PRO A 51 -10.71 9.73 0.07
CA PRO A 51 -11.89 9.86 0.91
C PRO A 51 -11.51 10.09 2.38
N ASP A 52 -12.38 10.75 3.14
CA ASP A 52 -12.20 10.91 4.57
C ASP A 52 -12.16 9.53 5.26
N MET A 53 -11.31 9.38 6.29
CA MET A 53 -11.08 8.10 6.99
C MET A 53 -10.67 6.94 6.05
N CYS A 54 -9.88 7.24 5.03
CA CYS A 54 -9.35 6.24 4.12
C CYS A 54 -8.48 5.23 4.87
N ARG A 55 -8.88 3.96 4.89
CA ARG A 55 -8.12 2.86 5.50
C ARG A 55 -7.33 2.14 4.43
N TYR A 56 -6.04 1.92 4.68
CA TYR A 56 -5.16 1.16 3.80
C TYR A 56 -4.47 0.01 4.55
N ALA A 57 -4.15 -1.06 3.83
CA ALA A 57 -3.27 -2.11 4.30
C ALA A 57 -1.85 -1.87 3.77
N THR A 58 -0.85 -2.50 4.38
CA THR A 58 0.50 -2.61 3.82
C THR A 58 0.80 -4.07 3.48
N LEU A 59 1.74 -4.28 2.56
CA LEU A 59 2.35 -5.57 2.32
C LEU A 59 3.85 -5.48 2.59
N SER A 60 4.34 -6.28 3.54
CA SER A 60 5.77 -6.50 3.71
C SER A 60 6.24 -7.59 2.75
N HIS A 61 7.29 -7.32 1.97
CA HIS A 61 7.83 -8.33 1.07
C HIS A 61 9.35 -8.25 0.96
N CYS A 62 9.98 -9.39 0.74
CA CYS A 62 11.41 -9.47 0.46
C CYS A 62 11.65 -9.17 -1.03
N TRP A 63 12.51 -8.19 -1.30
CA TRP A 63 12.85 -7.77 -2.67
C TRP A 63 13.72 -8.81 -3.40
N GLY A 64 14.46 -9.63 -2.64
CA GLY A 64 15.46 -10.54 -3.20
C GLY A 64 16.66 -9.80 -3.80
N ALA A 65 17.64 -10.56 -4.30
CA ALA A 65 18.87 -9.99 -4.85
C ALA A 65 18.71 -9.36 -6.25
N ASN A 66 17.68 -9.76 -7.00
CA ASN A 66 17.37 -9.21 -8.32
C ASN A 66 15.85 -9.18 -8.53
N PRO A 67 15.16 -8.13 -8.06
CA PRO A 67 13.71 -8.02 -8.22
C PRO A 67 13.38 -7.82 -9.71
N LEU A 68 12.92 -8.89 -10.36
CA LEU A 68 12.41 -8.86 -11.74
C LEU A 68 10.92 -8.46 -11.82
N PHE A 69 10.32 -8.10 -10.70
CA PHE A 69 8.91 -7.73 -10.63
C PHE A 69 8.70 -6.23 -10.88
N LEU A 70 7.47 -5.86 -11.22
CA LEU A 70 7.07 -4.48 -11.50
C LEU A 70 7.40 -3.55 -10.33
N ALA A 71 8.13 -2.47 -10.60
CA ALA A 71 8.47 -1.45 -9.63
C ALA A 71 8.17 -0.04 -10.18
N LEU A 72 7.77 0.88 -9.31
CA LEU A 72 7.46 2.25 -9.67
C LEU A 72 8.74 3.00 -10.07
N SER A 73 8.69 3.68 -11.22
CA SER A 73 9.78 4.50 -11.74
C SER A 73 9.23 5.74 -12.44
N LYS A 74 10.09 6.73 -12.70
CA LYS A 74 9.70 7.94 -13.45
C LYS A 74 9.18 7.60 -14.85
N ALA A 75 9.63 6.49 -15.43
CA ALA A 75 9.24 6.06 -16.78
C ALA A 75 7.83 5.45 -16.83
N ASN A 76 7.35 4.83 -15.75
CA ASN A 76 6.07 4.11 -15.74
C ASN A 76 5.00 4.73 -14.84
N VAL A 77 5.31 5.73 -14.01
CA VAL A 77 4.37 6.35 -13.07
C VAL A 77 3.03 6.73 -13.71
N ASN A 78 3.05 7.38 -14.87
CA ASN A 78 1.82 7.81 -15.56
C ASN A 78 0.97 6.64 -16.07
N LEU A 79 1.61 5.52 -16.43
CA LEU A 79 0.91 4.30 -16.82
C LEU A 79 0.29 3.63 -15.59
N LEU A 80 1.07 3.48 -14.52
CA LEU A 80 0.61 2.83 -13.28
C LEU A 80 -0.53 3.61 -12.61
N ARG A 81 -0.59 4.93 -12.77
CA ARG A 81 -1.71 5.77 -12.33
C ARG A 81 -3.02 5.51 -13.06
N GLN A 82 -2.94 5.03 -14.29
CA GLN A 82 -4.11 4.67 -15.10
C GLN A 82 -4.52 3.23 -14.83
N PHE A 83 -3.55 2.30 -14.90
CA PHE A 83 -3.81 0.88 -14.78
C PHE A 83 -2.53 0.10 -14.45
N ILE A 84 -2.68 -0.89 -13.56
CA ILE A 84 -1.65 -1.87 -13.22
C ILE A 84 -2.17 -3.25 -13.66
N PRO A 85 -1.51 -3.90 -14.64
CA PRO A 85 -1.91 -5.22 -15.11
C PRO A 85 -1.66 -6.27 -14.01
N PRO A 86 -2.69 -6.99 -13.53
CA PRO A 86 -2.52 -8.04 -12.52
C PRO A 86 -1.54 -9.13 -12.96
N GLU A 87 -1.44 -9.39 -14.26
CA GLU A 87 -0.61 -10.45 -14.86
C GLU A 87 0.89 -10.20 -14.67
N GLY A 88 1.30 -8.94 -14.47
CA GLY A 88 2.69 -8.54 -14.23
C GLY A 88 3.08 -8.53 -12.74
N LEU A 89 2.14 -8.85 -11.84
CA LEU A 89 2.37 -8.81 -10.41
C LEU A 89 2.86 -10.16 -9.87
N PRO A 90 3.78 -10.17 -8.89
CA PRO A 90 4.08 -11.36 -8.12
C PRO A 90 2.82 -11.99 -7.54
N LYS A 91 2.83 -13.32 -7.44
CA LYS A 91 1.71 -14.09 -6.85
C LYS A 91 1.33 -13.57 -5.46
N SER A 92 2.32 -13.21 -4.63
CA SER A 92 2.10 -12.66 -3.29
C SER A 92 1.34 -11.33 -3.32
N PHE A 93 1.58 -10.48 -4.31
CA PHE A 93 0.87 -9.20 -4.43
C PHE A 93 -0.59 -9.44 -4.83
N VAL A 94 -0.81 -10.37 -5.77
CA VAL A 94 -2.16 -10.76 -6.20
C VAL A 94 -2.95 -11.35 -5.01
N GLU A 95 -2.33 -12.21 -4.21
CA GLU A 95 -2.94 -12.79 -3.01
C GLU A 95 -3.26 -11.71 -1.97
N ALA A 96 -2.33 -10.79 -1.71
CA ALA A 96 -2.56 -9.66 -0.80
C ALA A 96 -3.74 -8.78 -1.25
N ILE A 97 -3.82 -8.47 -2.55
CA ILE A 97 -4.94 -7.72 -3.14
C ILE A 97 -6.27 -8.46 -2.93
N GLN A 98 -6.30 -9.76 -3.15
CA GLN A 98 -7.51 -10.57 -2.93
C GLN A 98 -7.92 -10.62 -1.47
N ILE A 99 -6.96 -10.71 -0.54
CA ILE A 99 -7.20 -10.68 0.90
C ILE A 99 -7.79 -9.32 1.30
N CYS A 100 -7.17 -8.21 0.91
CA CYS A 100 -7.67 -6.86 1.19
C CYS A 100 -9.09 -6.66 0.67
N ARG A 101 -9.36 -7.06 -0.58
CA ARG A 101 -10.72 -7.00 -1.18
C ARG A 101 -11.74 -7.80 -0.36
N ARG A 102 -11.39 -9.01 0.11
CA ARG A 102 -12.27 -9.84 0.95
C ARG A 102 -12.52 -9.23 2.33
N LEU A 103 -11.53 -8.53 2.88
CA LEU A 103 -11.60 -7.83 4.16
C LEU A 103 -12.24 -6.43 4.06
N GLY A 104 -12.57 -5.96 2.86
CA GLY A 104 -13.17 -4.64 2.64
C GLY A 104 -12.16 -3.48 2.69
N VAL A 105 -10.86 -3.76 2.62
CA VAL A 105 -9.80 -2.74 2.54
C VAL A 105 -9.53 -2.43 1.07
N ARG A 106 -9.80 -1.19 0.66
CA ARG A 106 -9.71 -0.74 -0.75
C ARG A 106 -8.31 -0.29 -1.15
N TYR A 107 -7.50 0.16 -0.20
CA TYR A 107 -6.19 0.74 -0.48
C TYR A 107 -5.09 -0.15 0.05
N LEU A 108 -4.05 -0.34 -0.76
CA LEU A 108 -2.90 -1.17 -0.40
C LEU A 108 -1.62 -0.41 -0.68
N TRP A 109 -0.70 -0.43 0.29
CA TRP A 109 0.63 0.09 0.14
C TRP A 109 1.62 -1.05 -0.06
N ILE A 110 2.40 -0.98 -1.15
CA ILE A 110 3.51 -1.88 -1.42
C ILE A 110 4.69 -0.99 -1.77
N ASP A 111 5.75 -1.02 -0.96
CA ASP A 111 6.96 -0.19 -1.13
C ASP A 111 7.47 -0.15 -2.57
N SER A 112 7.56 -1.29 -3.26
CA SER A 112 8.04 -1.33 -4.65
C SER A 112 7.15 -0.65 -5.67
N LEU A 113 5.84 -0.53 -5.41
CA LEU A 113 4.86 0.08 -6.31
C LEU A 113 4.39 1.47 -5.87
N CYS A 114 4.62 1.84 -4.61
CA CYS A 114 4.19 3.11 -4.01
C CYS A 114 5.34 4.07 -3.71
N ILE A 115 6.60 3.60 -3.74
CA ILE A 115 7.80 4.43 -3.63
C ILE A 115 8.49 4.49 -4.98
N LEU A 116 8.89 5.70 -5.39
CA LEU A 116 9.65 5.89 -6.62
C LEU A 116 11.02 5.22 -6.50
N GLN A 117 11.26 4.19 -7.32
CA GLN A 117 12.55 3.51 -7.38
C GLN A 117 13.48 4.26 -8.33
N SER A 118 14.31 5.10 -7.76
CA SER A 118 15.44 5.70 -8.47
C SER A 118 16.48 4.59 -8.74
N ARG A 119 17.19 4.66 -9.88
CA ARG A 119 18.12 3.61 -10.33
C ARG A 119 19.14 3.24 -9.21
N PRO A 120 19.63 1.99 -9.18
CA PRO A 120 20.73 1.62 -8.28
C PRO A 120 21.89 2.62 -8.45
N GLY A 121 22.22 3.35 -7.38
CA GLY A 121 23.21 4.43 -7.37
C GLY A 121 22.71 5.80 -6.90
N SER A 122 21.40 6.00 -6.73
CA SER A 122 20.82 7.23 -6.15
C SER A 122 20.30 6.93 -4.74
N GLN A 123 21.15 7.18 -3.74
CA GLN A 123 20.95 6.78 -2.35
C GLN A 123 19.95 7.68 -1.60
N GLU A 124 19.71 8.90 -2.09
CA GLU A 124 18.99 9.95 -1.37
C GLU A 124 17.47 9.71 -1.27
N ASP A 125 16.79 9.28 -2.34
CA ASP A 125 15.33 9.10 -2.32
C ASP A 125 14.92 7.92 -1.41
N ARG A 126 15.70 6.83 -1.42
CA ARG A 126 15.39 5.63 -0.61
C ARG A 126 15.43 5.91 0.89
N LEU A 127 16.38 6.73 1.35
CA LEU A 127 16.53 7.05 2.77
C LEU A 127 15.36 7.90 3.28
N VAL A 128 14.88 8.85 2.47
CA VAL A 128 13.71 9.68 2.81
C VAL A 128 12.45 8.84 2.95
N HIS A 129 12.25 7.86 2.06
CA HIS A 129 11.10 6.96 2.15
C HIS A 129 11.24 5.92 3.27
N ALA A 130 12.45 5.39 3.49
CA ALA A 130 12.73 4.47 4.59
C ALA A 130 12.46 5.11 5.96
N ALA A 131 12.79 6.39 6.12
CA ALA A 131 12.54 7.15 7.34
C ALA A 131 11.05 7.38 7.65
N LYS A 132 10.14 7.08 6.71
CA LYS A 132 8.69 7.19 6.90
C LYS A 132 8.01 5.83 6.99
N MET A 133 8.73 4.73 6.79
CA MET A 133 8.13 3.38 6.77
C MET A 133 7.48 3.05 8.12
N ASP A 134 8.12 3.40 9.23
CA ASP A 134 7.58 3.24 10.58
C ASP A 134 6.20 3.89 10.72
N THR A 135 6.05 5.11 10.23
CA THR A 135 4.81 5.90 10.27
C THR A 135 3.76 5.29 9.35
N ILE A 136 4.15 4.81 8.17
CA ILE A 136 3.25 4.13 7.23
C ILE A 136 2.72 2.83 7.83
N TYR A 137 3.59 1.99 8.38
CA TYR A 137 3.19 0.73 9.01
C TYR A 137 2.34 0.96 10.26
N ALA A 138 2.65 1.99 11.07
CA ALA A 138 1.88 2.32 12.27
C ALA A 138 0.46 2.85 11.97
N ASN A 139 0.29 3.57 10.86
CA ASN A 139 -0.99 4.18 10.49
C ASN A 139 -1.87 3.31 9.58
N CYS A 140 -1.43 2.10 9.23
CA CYS A 140 -2.21 1.21 8.38
C CYS A 140 -3.22 0.39 9.20
N GLU A 141 -4.29 -0.03 8.52
CA GLU A 141 -5.34 -0.89 9.05
C GLU A 141 -4.86 -2.30 9.34
N LEU A 142 -3.98 -2.80 8.47
CA LEU A 142 -3.55 -4.18 8.42
C LEU A 142 -2.18 -4.28 7.76
N ASN A 143 -1.29 -5.02 8.40
CA ASN A 143 -0.01 -5.43 7.81
C ASN A 143 -0.15 -6.86 7.28
N LEU A 144 0.15 -7.06 6.00
CA LEU A 144 0.19 -8.36 5.32
C LEU A 144 1.63 -8.83 5.10
#